data_AF-A0A496DN45-F1
#
_entry.id   AF-A0A496DN45-F1
#
_cell.length_a   1.000
_cell.length_b   1.000
_cell.length_c   1.000
_cell.angle_alpha   90.00
_cell.angle_beta   90.00
_cell.angle_gamma   90.00
#
_symmetry.space_group_name_H-M   'P 1'
#
loop_
_entity.id
_entity.type
_entity.pdbx_description
1 polymer ?
#
loop_
_entity_poly.entity_id
_entity_poly.type
_entity_poly.pdbx_seq_one_letter_code
_entity_poly.pdbx_strand_id
1 'polypeptide(L)'
;MTNIKDKPGGRPAKKRIEKQQRVVSTKLTELQYYAIRKRAGEAGLRVSEYVRQAVVSAEVIPRLNRQDADTIRKLAGEANNINQLAHRANAGGFALVAVELVKLKNRIVEIINQLSDDWKNKKGSGFKGCVNYVLGKEQAVLLHADGVLTESRGDIIRSFCMQTGMNPDLKKPVGHIALSYSAVDAPKLTDEKMVQLAQEYMREMKITDTQYIIVRHQDREHPHVHIVFNRIDNNGKTISDRNDMYRNEQVCKKLKTKHGLYFAGGKEQVKQHRLKEPDKSKYEIYTAVKNEIGKFKNWRQLQERLAEKGITVRFKYKGQTGEIQGVSFSKGEYTFKGSEIDRNFSFSKLDKCFGDAGLNTVGNQRQTAFTPVREPLPTQGKTDSPLITGSLGLFTASSPPADEEPNLNLRKKKKKKKQLNL
;
A
#
# COMPACT_ATOMS: atom_id res chain seq x y z
N MET A 1 35.14 49.09 56.54
CA MET A 1 36.04 48.96 55.37
C MET A 1 36.20 47.47 55.14
N THR A 2 35.64 46.83 54.13
CA THR A 2 35.75 47.08 52.68
C THR A 2 34.50 46.56 51.96
N ASN A 3 33.90 47.41 51.12
CA ASN A 3 32.84 47.05 50.18
C ASN A 3 33.42 46.12 49.10
N ILE A 4 32.98 44.86 49.04
CA ILE A 4 33.20 44.01 47.86
C ILE A 4 32.11 44.37 46.85
N LYS A 5 32.48 45.18 45.86
CA LYS A 5 31.66 45.47 44.68
C LYS A 5 31.54 44.21 43.83
N ASP A 6 30.34 43.65 43.73
CA ASP A 6 30.03 42.66 42.69
C ASP A 6 30.20 43.28 41.31
N LYS A 7 31.09 42.70 40.49
CA LYS A 7 31.25 43.08 39.08
C LYS A 7 30.14 42.45 38.23
N PRO A 8 29.51 43.19 37.31
CA PRO A 8 28.37 42.70 36.56
C PRO A 8 28.77 41.75 35.42
N GLY A 9 27.99 40.68 35.26
CA GLY A 9 27.57 40.15 33.95
C GLY A 9 28.65 39.66 32.98
N GLY A 10 29.20 38.46 33.21
CA GLY A 10 29.85 37.67 32.17
C GLY A 10 28.92 36.62 31.55
N ARG A 11 29.02 36.36 30.24
CA ARG A 11 28.24 35.31 29.56
C ARG A 11 28.48 33.94 30.26
N PRO A 12 27.43 33.20 30.64
CA PRO A 12 27.58 31.94 31.37
C PRO A 12 28.44 30.93 30.57
N ALA A 13 29.34 30.25 31.28
CA ALA A 13 30.24 29.27 30.68
C ALA A 13 29.45 28.08 30.11
N LYS A 14 29.71 27.71 28.85
CA LYS A 14 29.12 26.51 28.22
C LYS A 14 29.43 25.26 29.03
N LYS A 15 28.46 24.34 29.16
CA LYS A 15 28.67 23.05 29.83
C LYS A 15 29.71 22.21 29.08
N ARG A 16 30.41 21.31 29.76
CA ARG A 16 31.48 20.47 29.16
C ARG A 16 31.02 19.70 27.91
N ILE A 17 29.75 19.32 27.85
CA ILE A 17 29.14 18.57 26.73
C ILE A 17 28.84 19.48 25.51
N GLU A 18 28.76 20.79 25.71
CA GLU A 18 28.47 21.80 24.67
C GLU A 18 29.76 22.45 24.11
N LYS A 19 30.92 22.10 24.67
CA LYS A 19 32.23 22.61 24.23
C LYS A 19 32.80 21.70 23.14
N GLN A 20 33.12 22.29 21.98
CA GLN A 20 33.84 21.62 20.90
C GLN A 20 35.33 21.48 21.27
N GLN A 21 35.69 20.47 22.06
CA GLN A 21 37.05 20.30 22.61
C GLN A 21 37.96 19.33 21.83
N ARG A 22 37.40 18.57 20.88
CA ARG A 22 38.13 17.53 20.13
C ARG A 22 38.19 17.91 18.65
N VAL A 23 39.36 17.73 18.05
CA VAL A 23 39.60 17.98 16.62
C VAL A 23 39.78 16.64 15.93
N VAL A 24 39.03 16.44 14.85
CA VAL A 24 39.23 15.35 13.88
C VAL A 24 39.78 15.98 12.62
N SER A 25 41.03 15.70 12.28
CA SER A 25 41.71 16.25 11.09
C SER A 25 41.75 15.23 9.96
N THR A 26 41.60 15.72 8.73
CA THR A 26 41.77 14.92 7.52
C THR A 26 42.54 15.74 6.49
N LYS A 27 43.38 15.08 5.68
CA LYS A 27 44.10 15.71 4.57
C LYS A 27 43.22 15.60 3.32
N LEU A 28 43.03 16.71 2.63
CA LEU A 28 42.24 16.79 1.42
C LEU A 28 43.16 17.12 0.24
N THR A 29 42.84 16.58 -0.92
CA THR A 29 43.39 17.09 -2.18
C THR A 29 42.78 18.46 -2.51
N GLU A 30 43.43 19.25 -3.36
CA GLU A 30 42.91 20.55 -3.82
C GLU A 30 41.47 20.45 -4.35
N LEU A 31 41.19 19.48 -5.23
CA LEU A 31 39.85 19.27 -5.79
C LEU A 31 38.80 18.94 -4.71
N GLN A 32 39.15 18.10 -3.74
CA GLN A 32 38.25 17.76 -2.63
C GLN A 32 37.96 18.99 -1.76
N TYR A 33 38.97 19.80 -1.49
CA TYR A 33 38.82 21.03 -0.73
C TYR A 33 37.92 22.05 -1.45
N TYR A 34 38.13 22.27 -2.76
CA TYR A 34 37.27 23.13 -3.57
C TYR A 34 35.82 22.63 -3.63
N ALA A 35 35.61 21.32 -3.79
CA ALA A 35 34.27 20.73 -3.81
C ALA A 35 33.53 20.93 -2.48
N ILE A 36 34.22 20.74 -1.35
CA ILE A 36 33.67 20.98 -0.02
C ILE A 36 33.36 22.46 0.18
N ARG A 37 34.26 23.36 -0.23
CA ARG A 37 34.07 24.81 -0.13
C ARG A 37 32.87 25.29 -0.94
N LYS A 38 32.70 24.79 -2.17
CA LYS A 38 31.56 25.10 -3.04
C LYS A 38 30.24 24.66 -2.41
N ARG A 39 30.15 23.39 -1.98
CA ARG A 39 28.93 22.84 -1.34
C ARG A 39 28.59 23.54 -0.03
N ALA A 40 29.59 23.92 0.76
CA ALA A 40 29.38 24.71 1.97
C ALA A 40 28.80 26.10 1.63
N GLY A 41 29.30 26.75 0.59
CA GLY A 41 28.78 28.03 0.09
C GLY A 41 27.34 27.92 -0.42
N GLU A 42 27.02 26.90 -1.22
CA GLU A 42 25.67 26.62 -1.71
C GLU A 42 24.68 26.34 -0.56
N ALA A 43 25.15 25.69 0.51
CA ALA A 43 24.36 25.45 1.71
C ALA A 43 24.27 26.67 2.66
N GLY A 44 24.93 27.79 2.34
CA GLY A 44 24.97 28.98 3.20
C GLY A 44 25.71 28.77 4.52
N LEU A 45 26.59 27.77 4.60
CA LEU A 45 27.30 27.37 5.81
C LEU A 45 28.80 27.69 5.71
N ARG A 46 29.43 27.95 6.86
CA ARG A 46 30.90 27.95 6.95
C ARG A 46 31.41 26.53 6.71
N VAL A 47 32.54 26.40 6.02
CA VAL A 47 33.16 25.09 5.68
C VAL A 47 33.27 24.17 6.90
N SER A 48 33.66 24.71 8.06
CA SER A 48 33.79 23.92 9.29
C SER A 48 32.45 23.40 9.82
N GLU A 49 31.36 24.16 9.64
CA GLU A 49 30.01 23.75 10.05
C GLU A 49 29.43 22.72 9.09
N TYR A 50 29.61 22.96 7.79
CA TYR A 50 29.23 22.02 6.75
C TYR A 50 29.90 20.66 6.94
N VAL A 51 31.23 20.64 7.16
CA VAL A 51 31.98 19.39 7.40
C VAL A 51 31.53 18.71 8.69
N ARG A 52 31.26 19.45 9.76
CA ARG A 52 30.73 18.88 11.01
C ARG A 52 29.40 18.18 10.79
N GLN A 53 28.45 18.84 10.14
CA GLN A 53 27.14 18.25 9.85
C GLN A 53 27.28 17.04 8.95
N ALA A 54 28.09 17.14 7.89
CA ALA A 54 28.34 16.04 6.97
C ALA A 54 28.95 14.80 7.67
N VAL A 55 29.94 14.98 8.55
CA VAL A 55 30.58 13.87 9.28
C VAL A 55 29.63 13.21 10.29
N VAL A 56 28.77 13.99 10.94
CA VAL A 56 27.81 13.47 11.94
C VAL A 56 26.60 12.79 11.27
N SER A 57 26.19 13.26 10.10
CA SER A 57 25.00 12.78 9.38
C SER A 57 25.31 11.76 8.28
N ALA A 58 26.58 11.48 7.99
CA ALA A 58 26.96 10.51 6.97
C ALA A 58 26.52 9.09 7.36
N GLU A 59 25.73 8.45 6.50
CA GLU A 59 25.54 7.00 6.55
C GLU A 59 26.81 6.32 6.02
N VAL A 60 27.54 5.65 6.90
CA VAL A 60 28.70 4.84 6.52
C VAL A 60 28.20 3.50 6.00
N ILE A 61 28.21 3.31 4.68
CA ILE A 61 27.92 2.00 4.08
C ILE A 61 29.13 1.09 4.36
N PRO A 62 28.96 0.00 5.14
CA PRO A 62 30.05 -0.94 5.36
C PRO A 62 30.47 -1.57 4.03
N ARG A 63 31.79 -1.69 3.78
CA ARG A 63 32.29 -2.56 2.70
C ARG A 63 31.84 -3.98 3.00
N LEU A 64 31.45 -4.73 1.95
CA LEU A 64 31.11 -6.15 2.07
C LEU A 64 32.14 -6.87 2.94
N ASN A 65 31.66 -7.64 3.92
CA ASN A 65 32.52 -8.47 4.74
C ASN A 65 33.31 -9.42 3.81
N ARG A 66 34.57 -9.75 4.16
CA ARG A 66 35.40 -10.69 3.38
C ARG A 66 34.68 -12.01 3.12
N GLN A 67 33.89 -12.47 4.09
CA GLN A 67 33.04 -13.65 3.96
C GLN A 67 31.98 -13.49 2.86
N ASP A 68 31.23 -12.38 2.83
CA ASP A 68 30.24 -12.14 1.79
C ASP A 68 30.89 -11.99 0.40
N ALA A 69 32.06 -11.34 0.32
CA ALA A 69 32.81 -11.21 -0.92
C ALA A 69 33.29 -12.57 -1.47
N ASP A 70 33.75 -13.46 -0.59
CA ASP A 70 34.14 -14.83 -0.97
C ASP A 70 32.93 -15.68 -1.37
N THR A 71 31.80 -15.53 -0.68
CA THR A 71 30.55 -16.21 -1.03
C THR A 71 29.99 -15.74 -2.38
N ILE A 72 30.06 -14.44 -2.69
CA ILE A 72 29.72 -13.91 -4.01
C ILE A 72 30.66 -14.46 -5.10
N ARG A 73 31.96 -14.59 -4.81
CA ARG A 73 32.92 -15.19 -5.75
C ARG A 73 32.57 -16.65 -6.05
N LYS A 74 32.18 -17.43 -5.03
CA LYS A 74 31.69 -18.81 -5.20
C LYS A 74 30.43 -18.85 -6.06
N LEU A 75 29.46 -17.97 -5.77
CA LEU A 75 28.21 -17.90 -6.53
C LEU A 75 28.45 -17.54 -8.00
N ALA A 76 29.34 -16.59 -8.28
CA ALA A 76 29.75 -16.25 -9.64
C ALA A 76 30.44 -17.43 -10.35
N GLY A 77 31.21 -18.24 -9.62
CA GLY A 77 31.82 -19.46 -10.14
C GLY A 77 30.80 -20.50 -10.63
N GLU A 78 29.62 -20.58 -10.00
CA GLU A 78 28.56 -21.50 -10.42
C GLU A 78 27.97 -21.15 -11.79
N ALA A 79 28.08 -19.89 -12.25
CA ALA A 79 27.64 -19.51 -13.60
C ALA A 79 28.42 -20.27 -14.70
N ASN A 80 29.71 -20.53 -14.48
CA ASN A 80 30.51 -21.33 -15.40
C ASN A 80 30.04 -22.79 -15.42
N ASN A 81 29.64 -23.33 -14.26
CA ASN A 81 29.10 -24.69 -14.16
C ASN A 81 27.75 -24.80 -14.88
N ILE A 82 26.88 -23.79 -14.76
CA ILE A 82 25.61 -23.71 -15.52
C ILE A 82 25.89 -23.72 -17.02
N ASN A 83 26.83 -22.91 -17.50
CA ASN A 83 27.18 -22.86 -18.93
C ASN A 83 27.71 -24.21 -19.45
N GLN A 84 28.54 -24.90 -18.69
CA GLN A 84 29.05 -26.22 -19.07
C GLN A 84 27.92 -27.27 -19.16
N LEU A 85 27.00 -27.27 -18.18
CA LEU A 85 25.85 -28.16 -18.22
C LEU A 85 24.91 -27.83 -19.39
N ALA A 86 24.74 -26.56 -19.73
CA ALA A 86 23.96 -26.14 -20.89
C ALA A 86 24.57 -26.67 -22.21
N HIS A 87 25.89 -26.55 -22.39
CA HIS A 87 26.57 -27.12 -23.56
C HIS A 87 26.43 -28.64 -23.63
N ARG A 88 26.58 -29.35 -22.50
CA ARG A 88 26.42 -30.81 -22.44
C ARG A 88 24.98 -31.24 -22.70
N ALA A 89 24.00 -30.50 -22.19
CA ALA A 89 22.58 -30.75 -22.45
C ALA A 89 22.25 -30.60 -23.93
N ASN A 90 22.80 -29.59 -24.60
CA ASN A 90 22.61 -29.38 -26.04
C ASN A 90 23.26 -30.49 -26.88
N ALA A 91 24.39 -31.04 -26.44
CA ALA A 91 25.09 -32.11 -27.16
C ALA A 91 24.49 -33.51 -26.94
N GLY A 92 24.03 -33.82 -25.71
CA GLY A 92 23.66 -35.18 -25.30
C GLY A 92 22.23 -35.34 -24.77
N GLY A 93 21.43 -34.26 -24.77
CA GLY A 93 20.07 -34.24 -24.24
C GLY A 93 19.98 -34.02 -22.72
N PHE A 94 18.82 -33.54 -22.28
CA PHE A 94 18.60 -33.12 -20.89
C PHE A 94 18.67 -34.26 -19.85
N ALA A 95 18.39 -35.50 -20.25
CA ALA A 95 18.43 -36.65 -19.36
C ALA A 95 19.84 -36.90 -18.77
N LEU A 96 20.89 -36.64 -19.56
CA LEU A 96 22.28 -36.86 -19.13
C LEU A 96 22.77 -35.86 -18.08
N VAL A 97 22.16 -34.67 -18.02
CA VAL A 97 22.57 -33.60 -17.09
C VAL A 97 21.63 -33.42 -15.91
N ALA A 98 20.49 -34.13 -15.88
CA ALA A 98 19.43 -33.92 -14.89
C ALA A 98 19.92 -34.05 -13.44
N VAL A 99 20.72 -35.09 -13.14
CA VAL A 99 21.28 -35.31 -11.80
C VAL A 99 22.27 -34.19 -11.42
N GLU A 100 23.11 -33.77 -12.36
CA GLU A 100 24.10 -32.71 -12.13
C GLU A 100 23.44 -31.34 -11.97
N LEU A 101 22.34 -31.08 -12.68
CA LEU A 101 21.51 -29.88 -12.54
C LEU A 101 20.90 -29.79 -11.15
N VAL A 102 20.35 -30.89 -10.63
CA VAL A 102 19.81 -30.92 -9.25
C VAL A 102 20.91 -30.67 -8.22
N LYS A 103 22.09 -31.28 -8.40
CA LYS A 103 23.26 -31.02 -7.52
C LYS A 103 23.73 -29.57 -7.59
N LEU A 104 23.76 -28.98 -8.80
CA LEU A 104 24.14 -27.60 -9.02
C LEU A 104 23.14 -26.63 -8.36
N LYS A 105 21.84 -26.86 -8.55
CA LYS A 105 20.77 -26.14 -7.86
C LYS A 105 20.99 -26.14 -6.35
N ASN A 106 21.20 -27.32 -5.75
CA ASN A 106 21.38 -27.43 -4.30
C ASN A 106 22.62 -26.67 -3.81
N ARG A 107 23.74 -26.73 -4.55
CA ARG A 107 24.96 -25.94 -4.24
C ARG A 107 24.72 -24.44 -4.32
N ILE A 108 24.02 -23.96 -5.36
CA ILE A 108 23.67 -22.55 -5.51
C ILE A 108 22.81 -22.09 -4.31
N VAL A 109 21.82 -22.88 -3.92
CA VAL A 109 20.97 -22.59 -2.74
C VAL A 109 21.81 -22.53 -1.47
N GLU A 110 22.75 -23.45 -1.28
CA GLU A 110 23.64 -23.47 -0.12
C GLU A 110 24.56 -22.23 -0.07
N ILE A 111 25.17 -21.85 -1.20
CA ILE A 111 26.00 -20.65 -1.31
C ILE A 111 25.16 -19.39 -1.03
N ILE A 112 23.94 -19.29 -1.57
CA ILE A 112 23.02 -18.18 -1.29
C ILE A 112 22.68 -18.11 0.20
N ASN A 113 22.49 -19.26 0.86
CA ASN A 113 22.21 -19.33 2.29
C ASN A 113 23.40 -18.91 3.17
N GLN A 114 24.63 -18.90 2.63
CA GLN A 114 25.84 -18.43 3.32
C GLN A 114 26.05 -16.92 3.25
N LEU A 115 25.32 -16.19 2.40
CA LEU A 115 25.37 -14.73 2.35
C LEU A 115 24.66 -14.13 3.57
N SER A 116 25.26 -13.09 4.17
CA SER A 116 24.74 -12.40 5.36
C SER A 116 23.22 -12.14 5.30
N ASP A 117 22.54 -12.42 6.41
CA ASP A 117 21.10 -12.30 6.64
C ASP A 117 20.58 -10.86 6.74
N ASP A 118 21.33 -9.87 6.25
CA ASP A 118 20.99 -8.45 6.36
C ASP A 118 19.64 -8.12 5.71
N TRP A 119 19.23 -8.88 4.69
CA TRP A 119 17.90 -8.78 4.09
C TRP A 119 16.77 -9.33 5.00
N LYS A 120 17.07 -10.29 5.91
CA LYS A 120 16.12 -10.83 6.91
C LYS A 120 15.81 -9.83 8.03
N ASN A 121 16.69 -8.84 8.24
CA ASN A 121 16.59 -7.83 9.30
C ASN A 121 15.93 -6.50 8.86
N LYS A 122 15.44 -6.38 7.62
CA LYS A 122 14.53 -5.30 7.24
C LYS A 122 13.19 -5.48 7.99
N LYS A 123 13.07 -4.90 9.18
CA LYS A 123 11.82 -4.80 9.94
C LYS A 123 10.85 -3.89 9.18
N GLY A 124 9.92 -4.49 8.44
CA GLY A 124 8.89 -3.81 7.64
C GLY A 124 8.11 -4.79 6.75
N SER A 125 7.03 -4.32 6.13
CA SER A 125 6.08 -5.08 5.28
C SER A 125 6.70 -5.63 3.98
N GLY A 126 7.69 -6.52 4.08
CA GLY A 126 8.39 -7.17 2.97
C GLY A 126 7.89 -8.59 2.68
N PHE A 127 8.56 -9.28 1.74
CA PHE A 127 8.16 -10.63 1.29
C PHE A 127 8.07 -11.64 2.42
N LYS A 128 8.94 -11.57 3.44
CA LYS A 128 8.84 -12.44 4.63
C LYS A 128 7.46 -12.37 5.29
N GLY A 129 6.94 -11.17 5.51
CA GLY A 129 5.62 -10.98 6.13
C GLY A 129 4.49 -11.48 5.22
N CYS A 130 4.54 -11.11 3.94
CA CYS A 130 3.51 -11.49 2.97
C CYS A 130 3.46 -13.00 2.71
N VAL A 131 4.60 -13.64 2.49
CA VAL A 131 4.69 -15.09 2.23
C VAL A 131 4.28 -15.88 3.49
N ASN A 132 4.71 -15.46 4.69
CA ASN A 132 4.25 -16.11 5.92
C ASN A 132 2.74 -15.96 6.13
N TYR A 133 2.17 -14.80 5.78
CA TYR A 133 0.72 -14.59 5.85
C TYR A 133 -0.04 -15.51 4.89
N VAL A 134 0.45 -15.65 3.65
CA VAL A 134 -0.23 -16.42 2.61
C VAL A 134 0.01 -17.93 2.75
N LEU A 135 1.22 -18.40 3.08
CA LEU A 135 1.53 -19.83 3.22
C LEU A 135 1.48 -20.34 4.67
N GLY A 136 1.18 -19.47 5.64
CA GLY A 136 1.13 -19.84 7.06
C GLY A 136 -0.21 -20.37 7.56
N LYS A 137 -1.25 -20.34 6.73
CA LYS A 137 -2.57 -20.90 7.09
C LYS A 137 -2.59 -22.41 6.85
N GLU A 138 -3.25 -23.18 7.71
CA GLU A 138 -3.30 -24.65 7.62
C GLU A 138 -3.89 -25.14 6.29
N GLN A 139 -4.89 -24.42 5.77
CA GLN A 139 -5.57 -24.74 4.50
C GLN A 139 -4.98 -24.03 3.28
N ALA A 140 -3.76 -23.47 3.39
CA ALA A 140 -3.08 -22.84 2.27
C ALA A 140 -2.43 -23.91 1.37
N VAL A 141 -2.70 -23.84 0.06
CA VAL A 141 -2.08 -24.72 -0.94
C VAL A 141 -1.38 -23.88 -2.00
N LEU A 142 -0.07 -24.08 -2.17
CA LEU A 142 0.70 -23.48 -3.25
C LEU A 142 0.30 -24.16 -4.58
N LEU A 143 -0.41 -23.44 -5.44
CA LEU A 143 -0.89 -23.98 -6.73
C LEU A 143 0.14 -23.79 -7.85
N HIS A 144 0.88 -22.68 -7.82
CA HIS A 144 1.83 -22.35 -8.88
C HIS A 144 2.94 -21.43 -8.36
N ALA A 145 4.12 -21.52 -8.98
CA ALA A 145 5.28 -20.69 -8.70
C ALA A 145 6.07 -20.49 -9.99
N ASP A 146 6.58 -19.27 -10.19
CA ASP A 146 7.41 -18.90 -11.33
C ASP A 146 8.57 -18.03 -10.85
N GLY A 147 9.79 -18.35 -11.31
CA GLY A 147 11.01 -17.64 -10.94
C GLY A 147 11.44 -17.76 -9.46
N VAL A 148 10.78 -18.60 -8.65
CA VAL A 148 11.09 -18.81 -7.24
C VAL A 148 11.35 -20.27 -6.89
N LEU A 149 12.22 -20.48 -5.91
CA LEU A 149 12.49 -21.78 -5.31
C LEU A 149 11.40 -22.15 -4.31
N THR A 150 10.94 -23.40 -4.31
CA THR A 150 9.72 -23.86 -3.60
C THR A 150 9.96 -24.98 -2.59
N GLU A 151 11.20 -25.31 -2.27
CA GLU A 151 11.58 -26.40 -1.35
C GLU A 151 11.19 -26.09 0.09
N SER A 152 11.19 -24.81 0.45
CA SER A 152 10.72 -24.34 1.74
C SER A 152 10.14 -22.94 1.64
N ARG A 153 9.34 -22.54 2.64
CA ARG A 153 8.90 -21.15 2.78
C ARG A 153 10.08 -20.18 2.83
N GLY A 154 11.20 -20.61 3.42
CA GLY A 154 12.44 -19.83 3.45
C GLY A 154 13.02 -19.60 2.05
N ASP A 155 12.98 -20.61 1.19
CA ASP A 155 13.45 -20.53 -0.21
C ASP A 155 12.61 -19.59 -1.07
N ILE A 156 11.28 -19.63 -0.89
CA ILE A 156 10.36 -18.70 -1.56
C ILE A 156 10.68 -17.26 -1.16
N ILE A 157 10.80 -17.01 0.15
CA ILE A 157 11.10 -15.68 0.70
C ILE A 157 12.47 -15.20 0.19
N ARG A 158 13.49 -16.07 0.19
CA ARG A 158 14.82 -15.77 -0.35
C ARG A 158 14.77 -15.37 -1.81
N SER A 159 14.09 -16.16 -2.63
CA SER A 159 13.98 -15.94 -4.07
C SER A 159 13.42 -14.55 -4.38
N PHE A 160 12.30 -14.19 -3.73
CA PHE A 160 11.73 -12.85 -3.86
C PHE A 160 12.64 -11.74 -3.38
N CYS A 161 13.28 -11.92 -2.21
CA CYS A 161 14.16 -10.91 -1.64
C CYS A 161 15.40 -10.65 -2.50
N MET A 162 15.94 -11.68 -3.17
CA MET A 162 17.10 -11.53 -4.07
C MET A 162 16.81 -10.55 -5.21
N GLN A 163 15.67 -10.69 -5.89
CA GLN A 163 15.32 -9.80 -7.02
C GLN A 163 15.09 -8.35 -6.57
N THR A 164 14.78 -8.08 -5.30
CA THR A 164 14.66 -6.70 -4.80
C THR A 164 15.96 -5.90 -4.90
N GLY A 165 17.12 -6.57 -4.94
CA GLY A 165 18.42 -5.92 -5.11
C GLY A 165 18.63 -5.27 -6.48
N MET A 166 17.83 -5.64 -7.49
CA MET A 166 17.94 -5.08 -8.85
C MET A 166 17.42 -3.64 -8.94
N ASN A 167 16.61 -3.20 -7.97
CA ASN A 167 16.12 -1.83 -7.89
C ASN A 167 16.07 -1.37 -6.43
N PRO A 168 17.20 -0.88 -5.87
CA PRO A 168 17.30 -0.52 -4.46
C PRO A 168 16.43 0.69 -4.07
N ASP A 169 16.01 1.52 -5.03
CA ASP A 169 15.22 2.72 -4.79
C ASP A 169 13.73 2.43 -4.54
N LEU A 170 13.26 1.23 -4.93
CA LEU A 170 11.87 0.84 -4.76
C LEU A 170 11.57 0.45 -3.30
N LYS A 171 10.93 1.36 -2.57
CA LYS A 171 10.58 1.16 -1.14
C LYS A 171 9.59 0.01 -0.87
N LYS A 172 8.75 -0.35 -1.84
CA LYS A 172 7.67 -1.35 -1.70
C LYS A 172 7.68 -2.33 -2.88
N PRO A 173 8.55 -3.36 -2.85
CA PRO A 173 8.69 -4.30 -3.95
C PRO A 173 7.62 -5.40 -3.96
N VAL A 174 6.88 -5.59 -2.87
CA VAL A 174 5.86 -6.65 -2.78
C VAL A 174 4.59 -6.24 -3.50
N GLY A 175 4.16 -7.05 -4.45
CA GLY A 175 2.81 -7.05 -5.00
C GLY A 175 1.98 -8.18 -4.39
N HIS A 176 0.77 -7.89 -3.93
CA HIS A 176 -0.16 -8.88 -3.38
C HIS A 176 -1.57 -8.62 -3.88
N ILE A 177 -2.18 -9.65 -4.47
CA ILE A 177 -3.54 -9.58 -5.02
C ILE A 177 -4.32 -10.78 -4.50
N ALA A 178 -5.58 -10.58 -4.14
CA ALA A 178 -6.50 -11.65 -3.79
C ALA A 178 -7.63 -11.69 -4.83
N LEU A 179 -7.77 -12.80 -5.55
CA LEU A 179 -8.87 -13.04 -6.48
C LEU A 179 -9.89 -13.94 -5.79
N SER A 180 -11.05 -13.37 -5.49
CA SER A 180 -12.17 -14.08 -4.87
C SER A 180 -13.26 -14.39 -5.89
N TYR A 181 -13.75 -15.61 -5.85
CA TYR A 181 -14.80 -16.09 -6.74
C TYR A 181 -16.13 -16.27 -6.00
N SER A 182 -17.23 -16.27 -6.74
CA SER A 182 -18.54 -16.57 -6.16
C SER A 182 -18.59 -18.01 -5.66
N ALA A 183 -19.29 -18.27 -4.55
CA ALA A 183 -19.55 -19.64 -4.11
C ALA A 183 -20.33 -20.44 -5.16
N VAL A 184 -21.17 -19.77 -5.97
CA VAL A 184 -21.91 -20.38 -7.09
C VAL A 184 -20.98 -20.95 -8.16
N ASP A 185 -19.79 -20.36 -8.34
CA ASP A 185 -18.82 -20.84 -9.32
C ASP A 185 -17.91 -21.93 -8.75
N ALA A 186 -17.99 -22.27 -7.46
CA ALA A 186 -17.12 -23.26 -6.82
C ALA A 186 -17.02 -24.59 -7.59
N PRO A 187 -18.11 -25.17 -8.13
CA PRO A 187 -18.03 -26.41 -8.93
C PRO A 187 -17.23 -26.27 -10.24
N LYS A 188 -17.05 -25.04 -10.74
CA LYS A 188 -16.30 -24.75 -11.98
C LYS A 188 -14.83 -24.43 -11.72
N LEU A 189 -14.41 -24.32 -10.45
CA LEU A 189 -13.11 -23.79 -10.05
C LEU A 189 -12.18 -24.90 -9.55
N THR A 190 -11.66 -25.70 -10.48
CA THR A 190 -10.52 -26.58 -10.19
C THR A 190 -9.26 -25.75 -9.94
N ASP A 191 -8.25 -26.36 -9.32
CA ASP A 191 -6.98 -25.69 -9.03
C ASP A 191 -6.30 -25.22 -10.32
N GLU A 192 -6.33 -26.03 -11.38
CA GLU A 192 -5.84 -25.66 -12.71
C GLU A 192 -6.61 -24.47 -13.28
N LYS A 193 -7.93 -24.43 -13.09
CA LYS A 193 -8.77 -23.32 -13.54
C LYS A 193 -8.45 -22.04 -12.78
N MET A 194 -8.23 -22.12 -11.46
CA MET A 194 -7.83 -20.98 -10.65
C MET A 194 -6.45 -20.44 -11.07
N VAL A 195 -5.48 -21.32 -11.37
CA VAL A 195 -4.18 -20.91 -11.92
C VAL A 195 -4.34 -20.23 -13.28
N GLN A 196 -5.13 -20.81 -14.18
CA GLN A 196 -5.42 -20.23 -15.50
C GLN A 196 -6.01 -18.81 -15.38
N LEU A 197 -7.03 -18.63 -14.53
CA LEU A 197 -7.68 -17.35 -14.30
C LEU A 197 -6.72 -16.31 -13.69
N ALA A 198 -5.89 -16.73 -12.73
CA ALA A 198 -4.90 -15.88 -12.09
C ALA A 198 -3.81 -15.41 -13.07
N GLN A 199 -3.28 -16.30 -13.90
CA GLN A 199 -2.28 -15.95 -14.91
C GLN A 199 -2.86 -15.04 -16.01
N GLU A 200 -4.11 -15.29 -16.43
CA GLU A 200 -4.78 -14.41 -17.39
C GLU A 200 -5.04 -13.03 -16.80
N TYR A 201 -5.49 -12.96 -15.55
CA TYR A 201 -5.61 -11.72 -14.79
C TYR A 201 -4.29 -10.96 -14.73
N MET A 202 -3.18 -11.63 -14.39
CA MET A 202 -1.86 -11.00 -14.33
C MET A 202 -1.44 -10.39 -15.67
N ARG A 203 -1.62 -11.12 -16.79
CA ARG A 203 -1.33 -10.60 -18.14
C ARG A 203 -2.12 -9.34 -18.46
N GLU A 204 -3.43 -9.35 -18.21
CA GLU A 204 -4.29 -8.18 -18.45
C GLU A 204 -3.95 -7.01 -17.51
N MET A 205 -3.48 -7.31 -16.30
CA MET A 205 -2.93 -6.36 -15.35
C MET A 205 -1.49 -5.92 -15.68
N LYS A 206 -0.88 -6.43 -16.77
CA LYS A 206 0.52 -6.14 -17.17
C LYS A 206 1.53 -6.47 -16.06
N ILE A 207 1.21 -7.51 -15.28
CA ILE A 207 2.12 -8.12 -14.31
C ILE A 207 2.73 -9.30 -15.04
N THR A 208 3.84 -9.06 -15.71
CA THR A 208 4.53 -10.02 -16.59
C THR A 208 6.03 -9.94 -16.36
N ASP A 209 6.76 -10.98 -16.75
CA ASP A 209 8.23 -11.03 -16.65
C ASP A 209 8.75 -10.77 -15.22
N THR A 210 8.13 -11.40 -14.23
CA THR A 210 8.47 -11.22 -12.82
C THR A 210 8.23 -12.51 -12.04
N GLN A 211 8.93 -12.67 -10.91
CA GLN A 211 8.67 -13.73 -9.95
C GLN A 211 7.26 -13.64 -9.38
N TYR A 212 6.57 -14.78 -9.25
CA TYR A 212 5.31 -14.86 -8.54
C TYR A 212 4.97 -16.25 -8.00
N ILE A 213 4.05 -16.30 -7.04
CA ILE A 213 3.38 -17.51 -6.57
C ILE A 213 1.86 -17.31 -6.57
N ILE A 214 1.13 -18.40 -6.77
CA ILE A 214 -0.33 -18.47 -6.64
C ILE A 214 -0.65 -19.47 -5.53
N VAL A 215 -1.36 -19.01 -4.51
CA VAL A 215 -1.72 -19.80 -3.33
C VAL A 215 -3.21 -19.77 -3.15
N ARG A 216 -3.84 -20.94 -3.07
CA ARG A 216 -5.26 -21.06 -2.75
C ARG A 216 -5.46 -21.11 -1.25
N HIS A 217 -6.46 -20.39 -0.77
CA HIS A 217 -6.98 -20.53 0.59
C HIS A 217 -8.39 -21.12 0.55
N GLN A 218 -8.70 -21.98 1.52
CA GLN A 218 -10.03 -22.55 1.73
C GLN A 218 -10.67 -22.07 3.06
N ASP A 219 -10.16 -20.99 3.65
CA ASP A 219 -10.58 -20.48 4.97
C ASP A 219 -11.91 -19.72 4.95
N ARG A 220 -12.55 -19.57 3.78
CA ARG A 220 -13.76 -18.75 3.60
C ARG A 220 -14.80 -19.47 2.73
N GLU A 221 -16.05 -19.04 2.89
CA GLU A 221 -17.21 -19.45 2.08
C GLU A 221 -16.98 -19.26 0.57
N HIS A 222 -16.13 -18.29 0.20
CA HIS A 222 -15.79 -17.98 -1.18
C HIS A 222 -14.41 -18.55 -1.55
N PRO A 223 -14.32 -19.39 -2.60
CA PRO A 223 -13.04 -19.84 -3.13
C PRO A 223 -12.20 -18.64 -3.56
N HIS A 224 -10.93 -18.61 -3.17
CA HIS A 224 -10.05 -17.52 -3.55
C HIS A 224 -8.59 -17.95 -3.64
N VAL A 225 -7.83 -17.20 -4.43
CA VAL A 225 -6.39 -17.33 -4.55
C VAL A 225 -5.70 -16.02 -4.23
N HIS A 226 -4.53 -16.13 -3.61
CA HIS A 226 -3.59 -15.06 -3.40
C HIS A 226 -2.46 -15.17 -4.42
N ILE A 227 -2.19 -14.06 -5.10
CA ILE A 227 -1.04 -13.89 -5.98
C ILE A 227 -0.05 -13.01 -5.22
N VAL A 228 1.16 -13.51 -4.99
CA VAL A 228 2.27 -12.71 -4.48
C VAL A 228 3.30 -12.61 -5.59
N PHE A 229 3.70 -11.40 -5.95
CA PHE A 229 4.62 -11.16 -7.07
C PHE A 229 5.63 -10.06 -6.75
N ASN A 230 6.72 -10.02 -7.51
CA ASN A 230 7.68 -8.94 -7.43
C ASN A 230 7.29 -7.77 -8.32
N ARG A 231 7.26 -6.57 -7.75
CA ARG A 231 7.07 -5.33 -8.51
C ARG A 231 8.33 -4.91 -9.25
N ILE A 232 9.43 -5.61 -9.08
CA ILE A 232 10.64 -5.47 -9.88
C ILE A 232 10.65 -6.65 -10.84
N ASP A 233 10.63 -6.36 -12.14
CA ASP A 233 10.66 -7.37 -13.19
C ASP A 233 12.06 -8.00 -13.32
N ASN A 234 12.19 -8.99 -14.21
CA ASN A 234 13.42 -9.74 -14.42
C ASN A 234 14.54 -8.89 -15.06
N ASN A 235 14.25 -7.66 -15.48
CA ASN A 235 15.21 -6.68 -15.98
C ASN A 235 15.52 -5.58 -14.96
N GLY A 236 14.99 -5.67 -13.74
CA GLY A 236 15.19 -4.68 -12.67
C GLY A 236 14.27 -3.45 -12.77
N LYS A 237 13.31 -3.44 -13.69
CA LYS A 237 12.38 -2.32 -13.86
C LYS A 237 11.13 -2.48 -13.01
N THR A 238 10.59 -1.36 -12.53
CA THR A 238 9.39 -1.34 -11.70
C THR A 238 8.12 -1.58 -12.51
N ILE A 239 7.34 -2.59 -12.13
CA ILE A 239 5.94 -2.77 -12.50
C ILE A 239 5.11 -1.70 -11.79
N SER A 240 4.52 -0.83 -12.59
CA SER A 240 3.71 0.29 -12.11
C SER A 240 2.38 -0.20 -11.53
N ASP A 241 2.00 0.36 -10.39
CA ASP A 241 0.70 0.21 -9.72
C ASP A 241 -0.30 1.32 -10.10
N ARG A 242 0.07 2.18 -11.07
CA ARG A 242 -0.76 3.31 -11.48
C ARG A 242 -2.04 2.81 -12.12
N ASN A 243 -3.17 3.34 -11.63
CA ASN A 243 -4.52 3.03 -12.10
C ASN A 243 -4.91 1.55 -11.94
N ASP A 244 -4.25 0.80 -11.05
CA ASP A 244 -4.56 -0.62 -10.83
C ASP A 244 -6.01 -0.84 -10.43
N MET A 245 -6.59 0.06 -9.61
CA MET A 245 -8.00 -0.04 -9.23
C MET A 245 -8.94 -0.02 -10.45
N TYR A 246 -8.72 0.93 -11.37
CA TYR A 246 -9.55 1.08 -12.57
C TYR A 246 -9.35 -0.08 -13.55
N ARG A 247 -8.09 -0.51 -13.72
CA ARG A 247 -7.76 -1.66 -14.58
C ARG A 247 -8.34 -2.95 -14.01
N ASN A 248 -8.21 -3.17 -12.70
CA ASN A 248 -8.73 -4.34 -12.01
C ASN A 248 -10.25 -4.50 -12.23
N GLU A 249 -11.03 -3.42 -12.15
CA GLU A 249 -12.47 -3.47 -12.42
C GLU A 249 -12.77 -3.96 -13.84
N GLN A 250 -12.09 -3.39 -14.84
CA GLN A 250 -12.26 -3.79 -16.24
C GLN A 250 -11.83 -5.23 -16.51
N VAL A 251 -10.67 -5.63 -15.97
CA VAL A 251 -10.13 -6.98 -16.13
C VAL A 251 -11.04 -8.00 -15.46
N CYS A 252 -11.52 -7.74 -14.24
CA CYS A 252 -12.47 -8.61 -13.56
C CYS A 252 -13.76 -8.77 -14.38
N LYS A 253 -14.31 -7.68 -14.92
CA LYS A 253 -15.52 -7.74 -15.76
C LYS A 253 -15.28 -8.54 -17.04
N LYS A 254 -14.14 -8.32 -17.70
CA LYS A 254 -13.71 -9.04 -18.90
C LYS A 254 -13.56 -10.54 -18.63
N LEU A 255 -12.86 -10.92 -17.57
CA LEU A 255 -12.65 -12.32 -17.19
C LEU A 255 -13.96 -13.02 -16.82
N LYS A 256 -14.84 -12.36 -16.05
CA LYS A 256 -16.15 -12.92 -15.72
C LYS A 256 -16.98 -13.21 -16.95
N THR A 257 -17.00 -12.26 -17.90
CA THR A 257 -17.71 -12.42 -19.18
C THR A 257 -17.12 -13.58 -19.98
N LYS A 258 -15.79 -13.58 -20.15
CA LYS A 258 -15.08 -14.56 -20.98
C LYS A 258 -15.21 -15.99 -20.46
N HIS A 259 -15.17 -16.17 -19.14
CA HIS A 259 -15.18 -17.50 -18.50
C HIS A 259 -16.56 -17.90 -17.96
N GLY A 260 -17.62 -17.15 -18.27
CA GLY A 260 -18.98 -17.46 -17.81
C GLY A 260 -19.10 -17.57 -16.29
N LEU A 261 -18.34 -16.73 -15.57
CA LEU A 261 -18.36 -16.67 -14.10
C LEU A 261 -19.53 -15.81 -13.64
N TYR A 262 -20.00 -16.07 -12.43
CA TYR A 262 -21.13 -15.40 -11.85
C TYR A 262 -20.92 -13.89 -11.73
N PHE A 263 -21.84 -13.15 -12.31
CA PHE A 263 -22.04 -11.73 -12.01
C PHE A 263 -22.92 -11.63 -10.77
N ALA A 264 -22.40 -11.03 -9.70
CA ALA A 264 -23.25 -10.65 -8.58
C ALA A 264 -24.38 -9.77 -9.12
N GLY A 265 -25.62 -10.24 -8.98
CA GLY A 265 -26.81 -9.55 -9.46
C GLY A 265 -26.98 -8.20 -8.76
N GLY A 266 -26.51 -7.12 -9.41
CA GLY A 266 -26.67 -5.74 -8.97
C GLY A 266 -26.35 -5.46 -7.50
N LYS A 267 -26.75 -4.29 -7.01
CA LYS A 267 -26.72 -3.93 -5.59
C LYS A 267 -27.92 -4.52 -4.84
N GLU A 268 -28.48 -5.64 -5.28
CA GLU A 268 -29.75 -6.20 -4.73
C GLU A 268 -29.50 -7.29 -3.69
N GLN A 269 -28.31 -7.91 -3.71
CA GLN A 269 -27.93 -9.00 -2.81
C GLN A 269 -26.78 -8.59 -1.87
N VAL A 270 -26.83 -7.39 -1.27
CA VAL A 270 -25.82 -6.95 -0.30
C VAL A 270 -26.19 -7.46 1.09
N LYS A 271 -25.27 -8.18 1.76
CA LYS A 271 -25.38 -8.59 3.17
C LYS A 271 -25.28 -7.33 4.07
N GLN A 272 -26.40 -6.60 4.22
CA GLN A 272 -26.46 -5.28 4.90
C GLN A 272 -25.83 -5.29 6.31
N HIS A 273 -25.95 -6.39 7.04
CA HIS A 273 -25.38 -6.55 8.39
C HIS A 273 -23.84 -6.46 8.45
N ARG A 274 -23.14 -6.61 7.31
CA ARG A 274 -21.67 -6.50 7.24
C ARG A 274 -21.17 -5.10 6.87
N LEU A 275 -22.06 -4.20 6.47
CA LEU A 275 -21.68 -2.85 6.10
C LEU A 275 -21.35 -2.04 7.36
N LYS A 276 -20.21 -1.36 7.33
CA LYS A 276 -19.81 -0.38 8.34
C LYS A 276 -20.09 1.02 7.81
N GLU A 277 -20.21 2.00 8.70
CA GLU A 277 -20.25 3.40 8.26
C GLU A 277 -18.91 3.80 7.61
N PRO A 278 -18.91 4.59 6.52
CA PRO A 278 -20.06 5.32 5.93
C PRO A 278 -20.82 4.51 4.85
N ASP A 279 -20.36 3.31 4.49
CA ASP A 279 -20.93 2.49 3.41
C ASP A 279 -22.34 1.98 3.72
N LYS A 280 -22.65 1.75 5.00
CA LYS A 280 -24.01 1.40 5.45
C LYS A 280 -25.00 2.53 5.14
N SER A 281 -24.72 3.76 5.59
CA SER A 281 -25.55 4.93 5.26
C SER A 281 -25.65 5.15 3.75
N LYS A 282 -24.56 4.98 3.01
CA LYS A 282 -24.55 5.08 1.53
C LYS A 282 -25.47 4.07 0.86
N TYR A 283 -25.50 2.82 1.35
CA TYR A 283 -26.35 1.76 0.83
C TYR A 283 -27.83 1.94 1.20
N GLU A 284 -28.12 2.44 2.41
CA GLU A 284 -29.48 2.79 2.83
C GLU A 284 -30.05 3.93 1.97
N ILE A 285 -29.25 4.96 1.70
CA ILE A 285 -29.62 6.01 0.74
C ILE A 285 -29.84 5.39 -0.64
N TYR A 286 -28.96 4.49 -1.08
CA TYR A 286 -29.11 3.84 -2.38
C TYR A 286 -30.46 3.12 -2.51
N THR A 287 -30.80 2.31 -1.51
CA THR A 287 -32.01 1.50 -1.46
C THR A 287 -33.25 2.39 -1.39
N ALA A 288 -33.22 3.44 -0.55
CA ALA A 288 -34.31 4.39 -0.42
C ALA A 288 -34.59 5.08 -1.76
N VAL A 289 -33.58 5.68 -2.39
CA VAL A 289 -33.74 6.38 -3.66
C VAL A 289 -34.18 5.42 -4.77
N LYS A 290 -33.59 4.22 -4.88
CA LYS A 290 -33.99 3.22 -5.88
C LYS A 290 -35.45 2.80 -5.73
N ASN A 291 -35.92 2.61 -4.51
CA ASN A 291 -37.29 2.18 -4.24
C ASN A 291 -38.35 3.25 -4.55
N GLU A 292 -37.96 4.53 -4.57
CA GLU A 292 -38.85 5.63 -4.96
C GLU A 292 -38.80 5.94 -6.47
N ILE A 293 -37.67 5.67 -7.12
CA ILE A 293 -37.53 5.83 -8.58
C ILE A 293 -38.53 4.91 -9.30
N GLY A 294 -39.35 5.52 -10.17
CA GLY A 294 -40.37 4.83 -10.97
C GLY A 294 -41.75 4.77 -10.32
N LYS A 295 -41.89 5.08 -9.02
CA LYS A 295 -43.21 5.14 -8.35
C LYS A 295 -43.87 6.51 -8.46
N PHE A 296 -43.07 7.56 -8.57
CA PHE A 296 -43.53 8.95 -8.55
C PHE A 296 -42.85 9.77 -9.63
N LYS A 297 -43.50 10.86 -10.06
CA LYS A 297 -43.02 11.77 -11.12
C LYS A 297 -42.78 13.19 -10.60
N ASN A 298 -42.42 13.37 -9.32
CA ASN A 298 -42.21 14.69 -8.73
C ASN A 298 -41.09 14.69 -7.67
N TRP A 299 -40.19 15.68 -7.75
CA TRP A 299 -39.10 15.90 -6.78
C TRP A 299 -39.59 16.17 -5.36
N ARG A 300 -40.68 16.91 -5.18
CA ARG A 300 -41.20 17.25 -3.84
C ARG A 300 -41.60 15.98 -3.08
N GLN A 301 -42.28 15.07 -3.76
CA GLN A 301 -42.67 13.77 -3.19
C GLN A 301 -41.44 12.90 -2.87
N LEU A 302 -40.41 12.92 -3.74
CA LEU A 302 -39.15 12.23 -3.45
C LEU A 302 -38.47 12.80 -2.20
N GLN A 303 -38.42 14.13 -2.05
CA GLN A 303 -37.83 14.79 -0.88
C GLN A 303 -38.58 14.44 0.41
N GLU A 304 -39.91 14.47 0.40
CA GLU A 304 -40.75 14.11 1.55
C GLU A 304 -40.53 12.66 1.98
N ARG A 305 -40.57 11.71 1.04
CA ARG A 305 -40.34 10.27 1.32
C ARG A 305 -38.93 9.97 1.79
N LEU A 306 -37.94 10.66 1.26
CA LEU A 306 -36.57 10.53 1.72
C LEU A 306 -36.40 11.15 3.11
N ALA A 307 -37.06 12.29 3.39
CA ALA A 307 -37.07 12.92 4.70
C ALA A 307 -37.71 12.02 5.77
N GLU A 308 -38.82 11.32 5.46
CA GLU A 308 -39.42 10.28 6.33
C GLU A 308 -38.42 9.19 6.72
N LYS A 309 -37.45 8.90 5.84
CA LYS A 309 -36.38 7.90 6.06
C LYS A 309 -35.10 8.51 6.66
N GLY A 310 -35.16 9.78 7.11
CA GLY A 310 -34.03 10.52 7.67
C GLY A 310 -32.97 10.94 6.64
N ILE A 311 -33.33 10.99 5.35
CA ILE A 311 -32.43 11.34 4.25
C ILE A 311 -32.77 12.74 3.75
N THR A 312 -31.83 13.67 3.87
CA THR A 312 -31.96 15.04 3.36
C THR A 312 -31.39 15.15 1.95
N VAL A 313 -32.13 15.77 1.04
CA VAL A 313 -31.67 16.05 -0.33
C VAL A 313 -31.18 17.50 -0.42
N ARG A 314 -29.96 17.72 -0.93
CA ARG A 314 -29.40 19.06 -1.17
C ARG A 314 -29.01 19.22 -2.63
N PHE A 315 -29.46 20.29 -3.25
CA PHE A 315 -29.07 20.65 -4.61
C PHE A 315 -27.81 21.53 -4.60
N LYS A 316 -26.93 21.27 -5.57
CA LYS A 316 -25.75 22.08 -5.83
C LYS A 316 -26.02 22.95 -7.06
N TYR A 317 -25.84 24.25 -6.94
CA TYR A 317 -26.08 25.22 -8.01
C TYR A 317 -24.77 25.67 -8.68
N LYS A 318 -24.86 26.09 -9.93
CA LYS A 318 -23.71 26.58 -10.71
C LYS A 318 -23.47 28.07 -10.41
N GLY A 319 -22.55 28.37 -9.48
CA GLY A 319 -22.19 29.75 -9.14
C GLY A 319 -23.38 30.52 -8.56
N GLN A 320 -23.64 31.74 -9.07
CA GLN A 320 -24.81 32.57 -8.72
C GLN A 320 -26.03 32.31 -9.62
N THR A 321 -25.96 31.35 -10.54
CA THR A 321 -27.10 31.02 -11.40
C THR A 321 -28.04 30.06 -10.66
N GLY A 322 -29.35 30.20 -10.89
CA GLY A 322 -30.37 29.28 -10.37
C GLY A 322 -30.33 27.87 -11.00
N GLU A 323 -29.32 27.57 -11.82
CA GLU A 323 -29.16 26.30 -12.53
C GLU A 323 -28.57 25.23 -11.59
N ILE A 324 -29.29 24.11 -11.44
CA ILE A 324 -28.86 22.99 -10.61
C ILE A 324 -27.79 22.16 -11.36
N GLN A 325 -26.59 22.10 -10.81
CA GLN A 325 -25.45 21.32 -11.32
C GLN A 325 -25.42 19.89 -10.76
N GLY A 326 -26.04 19.64 -9.61
CA GLY A 326 -25.95 18.34 -8.96
C GLY A 326 -26.87 18.17 -7.76
N VAL A 327 -26.91 16.95 -7.24
CA VAL A 327 -27.69 16.57 -6.06
C VAL A 327 -26.82 15.76 -5.12
N SER A 328 -26.97 16.00 -3.83
CA SER A 328 -26.32 15.28 -2.74
C SER A 328 -27.39 14.78 -1.76
N PHE A 329 -27.12 13.64 -1.16
CA PHE A 329 -27.99 13.01 -0.16
C PHE A 329 -27.23 12.89 1.15
N SER A 330 -27.90 13.26 2.24
CA SER A 330 -27.32 13.24 3.59
C SER A 330 -28.16 12.36 4.51
N LYS A 331 -27.53 11.48 5.29
CA LYS A 331 -28.18 10.70 6.35
C LYS A 331 -27.30 10.74 7.60
N GLY A 332 -27.83 11.29 8.69
CA GLY A 332 -27.02 11.62 9.86
C GLY A 332 -25.89 12.59 9.51
N GLU A 333 -24.65 12.24 9.87
CA GLU A 333 -23.45 13.04 9.59
C GLU A 333 -22.85 12.79 8.19
N TYR A 334 -23.31 11.76 7.48
CA TYR A 334 -22.74 11.35 6.20
C TYR A 334 -23.47 12.00 5.02
N THR A 335 -22.71 12.59 4.10
CA THR A 335 -23.23 13.21 2.88
C THR A 335 -22.49 12.69 1.66
N PHE A 336 -23.23 12.26 0.64
CA PHE A 336 -22.67 11.74 -0.60
C PHE A 336 -23.28 12.43 -1.82
N LYS A 337 -22.49 12.59 -2.88
CA LYS A 337 -23.02 13.05 -4.17
C LYS A 337 -23.89 11.95 -4.77
N GLY A 338 -24.98 12.31 -5.44
CA GLY A 338 -25.87 11.34 -6.08
C GLY A 338 -25.11 10.41 -7.04
N SER A 339 -24.25 10.96 -7.89
CA SER A 339 -23.40 10.18 -8.81
C SER A 339 -22.36 9.28 -8.13
N GLU A 340 -22.02 9.57 -6.87
CA GLU A 340 -21.10 8.77 -6.06
C GLU A 340 -21.82 7.59 -5.41
N ILE A 341 -23.12 7.71 -5.15
CA ILE A 341 -23.98 6.61 -4.69
C ILE A 341 -24.30 5.70 -5.87
N ASP A 342 -24.82 6.27 -6.96
CA ASP A 342 -25.09 5.55 -8.22
C ASP A 342 -25.03 6.50 -9.41
N ARG A 343 -24.49 6.05 -10.55
CA ARG A 343 -24.46 6.85 -11.77
C ARG A 343 -25.86 7.25 -12.24
N ASN A 344 -26.91 6.52 -11.88
CA ASN A 344 -28.29 6.87 -12.20
C ASN A 344 -28.90 7.91 -11.27
N PHE A 345 -28.24 8.23 -10.15
CA PHE A 345 -28.70 9.22 -9.18
C PHE A 345 -28.05 10.59 -9.37
N SER A 346 -27.38 10.82 -10.51
CA SER A 346 -27.00 12.18 -10.91
C SER A 346 -28.25 13.03 -11.14
N PHE A 347 -28.18 14.33 -10.81
CA PHE A 347 -29.30 15.26 -10.96
C PHE A 347 -29.94 15.16 -12.35
N SER A 348 -29.17 15.29 -13.43
CA SER A 348 -29.68 15.25 -14.81
C SER A 348 -30.42 13.97 -15.19
N LYS A 349 -30.23 12.87 -14.46
CA LYS A 349 -30.94 11.59 -14.70
C LYS A 349 -32.16 11.45 -13.81
N LEU A 350 -32.07 11.88 -12.55
CA LEU A 350 -33.22 11.94 -11.66
C LEU A 350 -34.24 12.97 -12.18
N ASP A 351 -33.76 14.11 -12.65
CA ASP A 351 -34.59 15.19 -13.20
C ASP A 351 -35.36 14.73 -14.45
N LYS A 352 -34.74 13.91 -15.31
CA LYS A 352 -35.43 13.23 -16.42
C LYS A 352 -36.55 12.28 -15.96
N CYS A 353 -36.45 11.73 -14.74
CA CYS A 353 -37.45 10.82 -14.18
C CYS A 353 -38.57 11.56 -13.43
N PHE A 354 -38.25 12.70 -12.80
CA PHE A 354 -39.14 13.39 -11.86
C PHE A 354 -39.65 14.76 -12.35
N GLY A 355 -39.19 15.26 -13.51
CA GLY A 355 -39.61 16.55 -14.05
C GLY A 355 -39.10 17.74 -13.23
N ASP A 356 -39.41 18.96 -13.70
CA ASP A 356 -38.74 20.22 -13.35
C ASP A 356 -38.71 20.52 -11.82
N ALA A 357 -37.53 20.38 -11.20
CA ALA A 357 -37.28 20.85 -9.84
C ALA A 357 -37.40 22.38 -9.70
N GLY A 358 -37.41 23.12 -10.82
CA GLY A 358 -37.20 24.56 -10.90
C GLY A 358 -38.43 25.48 -10.77
N LEU A 359 -39.66 24.97 -10.59
CA LEU A 359 -40.88 25.80 -10.65
C LEU A 359 -41.70 25.92 -9.35
N ASN A 360 -41.15 25.54 -8.19
CA ASN A 360 -41.90 25.53 -6.92
C ASN A 360 -41.16 26.19 -5.73
N THR A 361 -40.44 27.28 -5.98
CA THR A 361 -40.06 28.25 -4.92
C THR A 361 -40.87 29.54 -5.06
N VAL A 362 -42.08 29.52 -4.50
CA VAL A 362 -42.71 30.74 -3.99
C VAL A 362 -42.82 30.58 -2.48
N GLY A 363 -42.10 31.44 -1.76
CA GLY A 363 -42.37 31.80 -0.37
C GLY A 363 -41.79 30.89 0.72
N ASN A 364 -40.52 31.09 1.08
CA ASN A 364 -40.24 31.57 2.44
C ASN A 364 -38.81 32.11 2.54
N GLN A 365 -38.68 33.43 2.40
CA GLN A 365 -37.55 34.16 2.95
C GLN A 365 -37.67 34.12 4.48
N ARG A 366 -36.76 33.41 5.14
CA ARG A 366 -36.27 33.85 6.44
C ARG A 366 -34.75 33.84 6.42
N GLN A 367 -34.21 35.04 6.18
CA GLN A 367 -32.90 35.42 6.65
C GLN A 367 -32.87 35.23 8.18
N THR A 368 -31.97 34.41 8.66
CA THR A 368 -31.36 34.62 9.98
C THR A 368 -29.86 34.67 9.77
N ALA A 369 -29.34 35.89 9.86
CA ALA A 369 -27.92 36.20 9.88
C ALA A 369 -27.25 35.50 11.06
N PHE A 370 -26.08 34.91 10.81
CA PHE A 370 -25.03 34.75 11.82
C PHE A 370 -23.68 35.09 11.21
N THR A 371 -22.91 35.79 12.02
CA THR A 371 -21.67 36.54 11.77
C THR A 371 -20.46 35.65 11.47
N PRO A 372 -19.41 36.17 10.78
CA PRO A 372 -18.24 35.40 10.36
C PRO A 372 -17.04 35.59 11.32
N VAL A 373 -16.53 34.54 11.97
CA VAL A 373 -15.22 34.48 12.66
C VAL A 373 -14.89 32.97 12.84
N ARG A 374 -13.74 32.35 12.55
CA ARG A 374 -12.33 32.73 12.31
C ARG A 374 -11.65 31.63 11.46
N GLU A 375 -10.76 32.00 10.56
CA GLU A 375 -9.65 31.12 10.13
C GLU A 375 -8.64 30.93 11.27
N PRO A 376 -7.92 29.79 11.27
CA PRO A 376 -6.50 29.81 11.61
C PRO A 376 -5.63 29.48 10.39
N LEU A 377 -4.63 30.34 10.17
CA LEU A 377 -3.53 30.23 9.19
C LEU A 377 -2.51 29.11 9.57
N PRO A 378 -1.53 28.80 8.69
CA PRO A 378 -1.04 27.45 8.44
C PRO A 378 0.15 27.07 9.33
N THR A 379 0.27 25.77 9.60
CA THR A 379 1.51 25.17 10.09
C THR A 379 2.12 24.28 9.00
N GLN A 380 3.31 24.68 8.54
CA GLN A 380 4.25 23.82 7.83
C GLN A 380 4.72 22.69 8.74
N GLY A 381 4.85 21.48 8.18
CA GLY A 381 5.79 20.50 8.69
C GLY A 381 5.35 19.04 8.59
N LYS A 382 6.13 18.29 7.80
CA LYS A 382 6.36 16.83 7.83
C LYS A 382 5.49 15.98 6.89
N THR A 383 6.06 15.79 5.71
CA THR A 383 5.85 14.67 4.79
C THR A 383 6.04 13.34 5.50
N ASP A 384 4.93 12.65 5.81
CA ASP A 384 4.90 11.20 5.98
C ASP A 384 3.72 10.69 5.13
N SER A 385 4.06 10.03 4.03
CA SER A 385 3.08 9.47 3.08
C SER A 385 2.33 8.31 3.71
N PRO A 386 1.00 8.37 3.87
CA PRO A 386 0.24 7.22 4.35
C PRO A 386 0.20 6.13 3.27
N LEU A 387 0.46 4.89 3.69
CA LEU A 387 0.07 3.68 2.98
C LEU A 387 -1.42 3.78 2.63
N ILE A 388 -1.72 3.97 1.35
CA ILE A 388 -3.09 4.03 0.84
C ILE A 388 -3.64 2.61 0.81
N THR A 389 -4.31 2.24 1.90
CA THR A 389 -5.36 1.22 1.91
C THR A 389 -6.55 1.82 1.15
N GLY A 390 -6.61 1.56 -0.15
CA GLY A 390 -7.68 2.03 -1.01
C GLY A 390 -8.94 1.20 -0.81
N SER A 391 -9.85 1.70 0.03
CA SER A 391 -11.24 1.24 0.11
C SER A 391 -12.14 2.26 -0.59
N LEU A 392 -12.55 1.93 -1.82
CA LEU A 392 -13.77 2.44 -2.46
C LEU A 392 -14.39 1.26 -3.22
N GLY A 393 -15.52 0.80 -2.69
CA GLY A 393 -16.07 -0.53 -2.93
C GLY A 393 -16.66 -0.76 -4.31
N LEU A 394 -16.34 -1.93 -4.86
CA LEU A 394 -17.27 -2.75 -5.63
C LEU A 394 -17.02 -4.26 -5.45
N PHE A 395 -16.45 -4.66 -4.31
CA PHE A 395 -16.16 -6.07 -4.03
C PHE A 395 -16.34 -6.36 -2.54
N THR A 396 -17.00 -7.47 -2.22
CA THR A 396 -17.02 -8.10 -0.90
C THR A 396 -15.60 -8.53 -0.53
N ALA A 397 -14.86 -7.62 0.10
CA ALA A 397 -13.72 -7.98 0.93
C ALA A 397 -14.29 -8.38 2.30
N SER A 398 -14.19 -9.66 2.66
CA SER A 398 -14.32 -10.03 4.07
C SER A 398 -13.13 -9.42 4.81
N SER A 399 -13.39 -8.48 5.70
CA SER A 399 -12.49 -8.16 6.80
C SER A 399 -12.18 -9.46 7.57
N PRO A 400 -10.99 -9.58 8.19
CA PRO A 400 -10.76 -10.64 9.16
C PRO A 400 -11.75 -10.49 10.33
N PRO A 401 -12.20 -11.59 10.96
CA PRO A 401 -12.89 -11.48 12.23
C PRO A 401 -11.93 -10.87 13.26
N ALA A 402 -12.47 -9.99 14.10
CA ALA A 402 -11.87 -9.70 15.39
C ALA A 402 -12.03 -10.97 16.21
N ASP A 403 -10.92 -11.67 16.48
CA ASP A 403 -10.61 -12.31 17.76
C ASP A 403 -9.20 -12.93 17.67
N GLU A 404 -8.51 -12.89 18.82
CA GLU A 404 -7.10 -13.21 19.09
C GLU A 404 -6.05 -12.13 18.75
N GLU A 405 -5.98 -11.12 19.62
CA GLU A 405 -4.74 -10.37 19.86
C GLU A 405 -3.61 -11.32 20.32
N PRO A 406 -2.42 -11.31 19.69
CA PRO A 406 -1.23 -11.84 20.33
C PRO A 406 -0.80 -10.86 21.41
N ASN A 407 -0.98 -11.27 22.65
CA ASN A 407 -0.64 -10.58 23.89
C ASN A 407 0.82 -10.06 23.86
N LEU A 408 1.02 -8.76 23.58
CA LEU A 408 2.32 -8.10 23.66
C LEU A 408 2.38 -7.20 24.91
N ASN A 409 2.05 -7.75 26.07
CA ASN A 409 2.32 -7.13 27.36
C ASN A 409 3.67 -7.60 27.93
N LEU A 410 4.76 -6.88 27.64
CA LEU A 410 5.97 -6.87 28.50
C LEU A 410 6.93 -5.74 28.10
N ARG A 411 6.78 -4.58 28.74
CA ARG A 411 7.83 -3.68 29.29
C ARG A 411 7.38 -2.22 29.32
N LYS A 412 6.56 -1.87 30.32
CA LYS A 412 6.58 -0.54 30.94
C LYS A 412 6.50 -0.69 32.45
N LYS A 413 7.62 -0.96 33.11
CA LYS A 413 7.80 -0.63 34.54
C LYS A 413 9.26 -0.24 34.83
N LYS A 414 9.37 0.82 35.64
CA LYS A 414 10.54 1.43 36.31
C LYS A 414 11.29 2.49 35.46
N LYS A 415 11.52 3.72 35.91
CA LYS A 415 11.28 4.38 37.22
C LYS A 415 11.29 5.90 36.99
N LYS A 416 10.22 6.60 37.39
CA LYS A 416 10.26 8.03 37.75
C LYS A 416 10.92 8.08 39.14
N LYS A 417 12.09 8.74 39.29
CA LYS A 417 12.64 9.09 40.61
C LYS A 417 12.37 10.58 40.84
N LYS A 418 11.66 10.83 41.94
CA LYS A 418 11.28 12.13 42.50
C LYS A 418 12.53 12.97 42.83
N GLN A 419 12.44 14.28 42.56
CA GLN A 419 13.06 15.34 43.36
C GLN A 419 11.96 15.90 44.28
N LEU A 420 12.18 15.92 45.60
CA LEU A 420 12.33 17.13 46.44
C LEU A 420 12.29 16.78 47.95
N ASN A 421 13.17 17.45 48.71
CA ASN A 421 13.20 17.75 50.15
C ASN A 421 13.33 16.56 51.12
N LEU A 422 14.24 16.51 52.10
CA LEU A 422 15.10 17.48 52.79
C LEU A 422 16.59 17.07 52.69
#